data_AF-A0A9X2YDP4-F1
#
_entry.id   AF-A0A9X2YDP4-F1
#
_cell.length_a   1.000
_cell.length_b   1.000
_cell.length_c   1.000
_cell.angle_alpha   90.00
_cell.angle_beta   90.00
_cell.angle_gamma   90.00
#
_symmetry.space_group_name_H-M   'P 1'
#
loop_
_entity.id
_entity.type
_entity.pdbx_description
1 polymer ?
#
loop_
_entity_poly.entity_id
_entity_poly.type
_entity_poly.pdbx_seq_one_letter_code
_entity_poly.pdbx_strand_id
1 'polypeptide(L)'
;MVKLAAVLVMASGVALAPMVTTPAAQADVCAAAGGRHFSVGGCTNVAGDAAAVAIASQDYPYVPNEIPCYTVQGTPYYTPPGDPC
;
A
#
# COMPACT_ATOMS: atom_id res chain seq x y z
N MET A 1 16.32 -37.46 -15.73
CA MET A 1 16.59 -36.29 -14.85
C MET A 1 16.12 -34.97 -15.47
N VAL A 2 16.42 -34.68 -16.74
CA VAL A 2 15.96 -33.46 -17.46
C VAL A 2 14.44 -33.21 -17.39
N LYS A 3 13.61 -34.26 -17.50
CA LYS A 3 12.15 -34.14 -17.45
C LYS A 3 11.60 -33.62 -16.11
N LEU A 4 12.24 -33.98 -14.99
CA LEU A 4 11.85 -33.52 -13.65
C LEU A 4 12.27 -32.08 -13.40
N ALA A 5 13.46 -31.70 -13.87
CA ALA A 5 13.94 -30.32 -13.80
C ALA A 5 13.04 -29.36 -14.60
N ALA A 6 12.59 -29.76 -15.79
CA ALA A 6 11.67 -28.96 -16.60
C ALA A 6 10.31 -28.74 -15.92
N VAL A 7 9.79 -29.77 -15.23
CA VAL A 7 8.53 -29.68 -14.47
C VAL A 7 8.69 -28.74 -13.26
N LEU A 8 9.81 -28.79 -12.56
CA LEU A 8 10.10 -27.87 -11.43
C LEU A 8 10.21 -26.41 -11.89
N VAL A 9 10.89 -26.15 -13.01
CA VAL A 9 11.01 -24.80 -13.57
C VAL A 9 9.64 -24.26 -14.02
N MET A 10 8.85 -25.07 -14.73
CA MET A 10 7.47 -24.71 -15.11
C MET A 10 6.57 -24.47 -13.91
N ALA A 11 6.62 -25.34 -12.89
CA ALA A 11 5.83 -25.20 -11.68
C ALA A 11 6.21 -23.93 -10.88
N SER A 12 7.50 -23.60 -10.82
CA SER A 12 7.96 -22.36 -10.21
C SER A 12 7.48 -21.13 -10.99
N GLY A 13 7.56 -21.13 -12.32
CA GLY A 13 7.08 -20.02 -13.14
C GLY A 13 5.60 -19.69 -12.94
N VAL A 14 4.75 -20.72 -12.77
CA VAL A 14 3.31 -20.55 -12.52
C VAL A 14 3.02 -20.10 -11.09
N ALA A 15 3.79 -20.58 -10.10
CA ALA A 15 3.65 -20.15 -8.71
C ALA A 15 4.07 -18.69 -8.47
N LEU A 16 5.03 -18.18 -9.25
CA LEU A 16 5.48 -16.78 -9.16
C LEU A 16 4.70 -15.84 -10.10
N ALA A 17 3.91 -16.37 -11.04
CA ALA A 17 3.10 -15.59 -11.98
C ALA A 17 2.23 -14.50 -11.32
N PRO A 18 1.51 -14.74 -10.20
CA PRO A 18 0.68 -13.70 -9.59
C PRO A 18 1.49 -12.56 -8.93
N MET A 19 2.80 -12.71 -8.74
CA MET A 19 3.65 -11.66 -8.18
C MET A 19 4.10 -10.62 -9.22
N VAL A 20 4.07 -10.98 -10.50
CA VAL A 20 4.46 -10.09 -11.60
C VAL A 20 3.27 -9.26 -12.08
N THR A 21 2.05 -9.74 -11.82
CA THR A 21 0.81 -9.04 -12.10
C THR A 21 0.18 -8.62 -10.78
N THR A 22 0.77 -7.68 -10.05
CA THR A 22 -0.03 -6.86 -9.15
C THR A 22 -1.06 -6.17 -10.05
N PRO A 23 -2.36 -6.51 -10.00
CA PRO A 23 -3.35 -5.71 -10.68
C PRO A 23 -3.28 -4.36 -9.98
N ALA A 24 -2.69 -3.35 -10.64
CA ALA A 24 -2.87 -1.97 -10.24
C ALA A 24 -4.32 -1.63 -10.56
N ALA A 25 -5.23 -2.12 -9.71
CA ALA A 25 -6.57 -1.59 -9.62
C ALA A 25 -6.39 -0.17 -9.11
N GLN A 26 -6.19 0.75 -10.03
CA GLN A 26 -6.10 2.18 -9.78
C GLN A 26 -7.47 2.65 -9.27
N ALA A 27 -7.68 2.48 -7.96
CA ALA A 27 -8.86 2.93 -7.24
C ALA A 27 -8.66 4.39 -6.83
N ASP A 28 -8.59 5.26 -7.85
CA ASP A 28 -8.45 6.68 -7.62
C ASP A 28 -9.80 7.26 -7.20
N VAL A 29 -9.86 7.79 -5.98
CA VAL A 29 -11.01 8.55 -5.49
C VAL A 29 -10.68 10.03 -5.64
N CYS A 30 -11.41 10.68 -6.55
CA CYS A 30 -11.26 12.10 -6.81
C CYS A 30 -12.34 12.89 -6.06
N ALA A 31 -11.93 13.98 -5.43
CA ALA A 31 -12.83 14.93 -4.79
C ALA A 31 -12.38 16.36 -5.08
N ALA A 32 -13.35 17.25 -5.23
CA ALA A 32 -13.11 18.66 -5.43
C ALA A 32 -14.19 19.48 -4.73
N ALA A 33 -13.81 20.67 -4.26
CA ALA A 33 -14.71 21.67 -3.72
C ALA A 33 -14.33 23.04 -4.30
N GLY A 34 -15.32 23.82 -4.74
CA GLY A 34 -15.05 25.11 -5.36
C GLY A 34 -16.21 26.09 -5.27
N GLY A 35 -15.86 27.36 -5.46
CA GLY A 35 -16.77 28.50 -5.45
C GLY A 35 -16.20 29.68 -6.23
N ARG A 36 -16.83 30.85 -6.08
CA ARG A 36 -16.53 32.06 -6.90
C ARG A 36 -15.11 32.63 -6.71
N HIS A 37 -14.43 32.29 -5.62
CA HIS A 37 -13.10 32.85 -5.28
C HIS A 37 -11.98 31.81 -5.21
N PHE A 38 -12.30 30.53 -5.04
CA PHE A 38 -11.30 29.47 -4.98
C PHE A 38 -11.92 28.12 -5.32
N SER A 39 -11.09 27.25 -5.89
CA SER A 39 -11.39 25.85 -6.14
C SER A 39 -10.17 25.00 -5.80
N VAL A 40 -10.42 23.88 -5.14
CA VAL A 40 -9.43 22.85 -4.80
C VAL A 40 -9.97 21.49 -5.23
N GLY A 41 -9.10 20.65 -5.75
CA GLY A 41 -9.43 19.27 -6.04
C GLY A 41 -8.19 18.42 -6.16
N GLY A 42 -8.39 17.12 -6.08
CA GLY A 42 -7.34 16.12 -6.22
C GLY A 42 -7.91 14.72 -6.27
N CYS A 43 -7.05 13.77 -6.60
CA CYS A 43 -7.36 12.35 -6.56
C CYS A 43 -6.37 11.66 -5.61
N THR A 44 -6.85 10.66 -4.88
CA THR A 44 -6.01 9.78 -4.04
C THR A 44 -6.16 8.36 -4.52
N ASN A 45 -5.06 7.61 -4.59
CA ASN A 45 -5.09 6.21 -4.95
C ASN A 45 -5.27 5.37 -3.69
N VAL A 46 -6.52 5.02 -3.36
CA VAL A 46 -6.83 4.39 -2.07
C VAL A 46 -6.11 3.05 -1.89
N ALA A 47 -5.98 2.28 -2.98
CA ALA A 47 -5.27 1.00 -2.95
C ALA A 47 -3.76 1.20 -2.69
N GLY A 48 -3.14 2.19 -3.34
CA GLY A 48 -1.75 2.56 -3.15
C GLY A 48 -1.47 3.09 -1.74
N ASP A 49 -2.34 3.95 -1.20
CA ASP A 49 -2.23 4.45 0.17
C ASP A 49 -2.35 3.32 1.20
N ALA A 50 -3.34 2.43 1.04
CA ALA A 50 -3.49 1.27 1.93
C ALA A 50 -2.27 0.34 1.89
N ALA A 51 -1.68 0.13 0.71
CA ALA A 51 -0.45 -0.65 0.56
C ALA A 51 0.74 0.05 1.24
N ALA A 52 0.89 1.37 1.07
CA ALA A 52 1.94 2.14 1.74
C ALA A 52 1.83 2.07 3.27
N VAL A 53 0.61 2.18 3.82
CA VAL A 53 0.35 2.00 5.25
C VAL A 53 0.71 0.59 5.71
N ALA A 54 0.33 -0.45 4.96
CA ALA A 54 0.63 -1.83 5.29
C ALA A 54 2.14 -2.14 5.29
N ILE A 55 2.93 -1.45 4.47
CA ILE A 55 4.39 -1.54 4.47
C ILE A 55 4.97 -0.79 5.67
N ALA A 56 4.50 0.44 5.95
CA ALA A 56 4.98 1.24 7.06
C ALA A 56 4.64 0.65 8.45
N SER A 57 3.60 -0.17 8.54
CA SER A 57 3.16 -0.83 9.78
C SER A 57 3.72 -2.25 9.99
N GLN A 58 4.69 -2.67 9.18
CA GLN A 58 5.38 -3.97 9.36
C GLN A 58 6.18 -4.03 10.67
N ASP A 59 6.84 -2.93 11.04
CA ASP A 59 7.72 -2.89 12.21
C ASP A 59 6.94 -2.73 13.52
N TYR A 60 5.83 -1.98 13.46
CA TYR A 60 4.95 -1.71 14.59
C TYR A 60 3.49 -1.82 14.13
N PRO A 61 2.83 -2.97 14.38
CA PRO A 61 1.45 -3.18 13.97
C PRO A 61 0.50 -2.36 14.84
N TYR A 62 -0.58 -1.90 14.22
CA TYR A 62 -1.69 -1.21 14.90
C TYR A 62 -2.27 -2.04 16.05
N VAL A 63 -2.41 -1.44 17.24
CA VAL A 63 -3.33 -1.91 18.27
C VAL A 63 -4.63 -1.09 18.29
N PRO A 64 -5.81 -1.70 18.49
CA PRO A 64 -7.08 -0.99 18.48
C PRO A 64 -7.10 0.25 19.38
N ASN A 65 -7.52 1.39 18.81
CA ASN A 65 -7.60 2.72 19.44
C ASN A 65 -6.25 3.46 19.62
N GLU A 66 -5.18 2.99 18.97
CA GLU A 66 -3.91 3.71 18.93
C GLU A 66 -3.94 4.86 17.92
N ILE A 67 -3.35 6.00 18.30
CA ILE A 67 -3.23 7.18 17.45
C ILE A 67 -1.97 7.03 16.58
N PRO A 68 -2.07 7.06 15.24
CA PRO A 68 -0.91 6.97 14.35
C PRO A 68 -0.10 8.26 14.34
N CYS A 69 1.21 8.15 14.11
CA CYS A 69 2.05 9.25 13.65
C CYS A 69 1.89 9.44 12.13
N TYR A 70 2.31 10.60 11.60
CA TYR A 70 2.20 10.90 10.17
C TYR A 70 3.55 11.24 9.56
N THR A 71 3.84 10.63 8.41
CA THR A 71 4.99 11.02 7.59
C THR A 71 4.77 12.40 6.96
N VAL A 72 5.82 12.99 6.38
CA VAL A 72 5.72 14.25 5.62
C VAL A 72 4.77 14.15 4.42
N GLN A 73 4.54 12.95 3.90
CA GLN A 73 3.57 12.68 2.83
C GLN A 73 2.14 12.45 3.37
N GLY A 74 1.94 12.49 4.69
CA GLY A 74 0.65 12.25 5.32
C GLY A 74 0.28 10.77 5.48
N THR A 75 1.18 9.84 5.16
CA THR A 75 0.96 8.41 5.38
C THR A 75 1.05 8.07 6.87
N PRO A 76 0.04 7.40 7.47
CA PRO A 76 0.08 7.00 8.87
C PRO A 76 1.07 5.85 9.10
N TYR A 77 1.78 5.89 10.22
CA TYR A 77 2.65 4.82 10.72
C TYR A 77 2.58 4.77 12.26
N TYR A 78 2.94 3.63 12.84
CA TYR A 78 3.01 3.47 14.30
C TYR A 78 4.47 3.39 14.72
N THR A 79 4.81 4.10 15.78
CA THR A 79 6.13 4.07 16.42
C THR A 79 6.14 3.06 17.56
N PRO A 80 7.32 2.58 17.98
CA PRO A 80 7.41 1.83 19.22
C PRO A 80 6.86 2.64 20.41
N PRO A 81 6.31 1.96 21.44
CA PRO A 81 5.83 2.63 22.63
C PRO A 81 6.91 3.48 23.31
N GLY A 82 6.63 4.77 23.49
CA GLY A 82 7.52 5.71 24.17
C GLY A 82 8.35 6.61 23.24
N ASP A 83 8.35 6.34 21.94
CA ASP A 83 8.99 7.23 20.96
C ASP A 83 8.02 8.34 20.50
N PRO A 84 8.49 9.60 20.41
CA PRO A 84 7.67 10.71 19.95
C PRO A 84 7.34 10.58 18.45
N CYS A 85 6.21 11.17 18.05
CA CYS A 85 6.06 11.75 16.71
C CYS A 85 6.79 13.12 16.68
#